data_AF-A0A7Y1YLG5-F1
#
_entry.id   AF-A0A7Y1YLG5-F1
#
_cell.length_a   1.000
_cell.length_b   1.000
_cell.length_c   1.000
_cell.angle_alpha   90.00
_cell.angle_beta   90.00
_cell.angle_gamma   90.00
#
_symmetry.space_group_name_H-M   'P 1'
#
loop_
_entity.id
_entity.type
_entity.pdbx_description
1 polymer ?
#
loop_
_entity_poly.entity_id
_entity_poly.type
_entity_poly.pdbx_seq_one_letter_code
_entity_poly.pdbx_strand_id
1 'polypeptide(L)' 'VMEAIHLNVPAPVITHSLIARIESRNEYSYGYRLASAMRNKFGGHSVKKDS' A
#
# COMPACT_ATOMS: atom_id res chain seq x y z
N VAL A 1 -5.43 10.73 14.16
CA VAL A 1 -4.80 9.39 14.23
C VAL A 1 -3.86 9.29 15.42
N MET A 2 -2.86 10.17 15.57
CA MET A 2 -1.94 10.12 16.72
C MET A 2 -2.67 10.13 18.08
N GLU A 3 -3.66 11.00 18.25
CA GLU A 3 -4.45 11.06 19.49
C GLU A 3 -5.19 9.75 19.80
N ALA A 4 -5.73 9.09 18.78
CA ALA A 4 -6.41 7.80 18.96
C ALA A 4 -5.43 6.70 19.41
N ILE A 5 -4.17 6.76 18.99
CA ILE A 5 -3.10 5.86 19.45
C ILE A 5 -2.80 6.13 20.93
N HIS A 6 -2.62 7.40 21.32
CA HIS A 6 -2.35 7.77 22.71
C HIS A 6 -3.48 7.33 23.66
N LEU A 7 -4.73 7.48 23.23
CA LEU A 7 -5.90 7.10 24.02
C LEU A 7 -6.25 5.60 23.94
N ASN A 8 -5.51 4.80 23.15
CA ASN A 8 -5.81 3.39 22.88
C ASN A 8 -7.25 3.14 22.38
N VAL A 9 -7.78 4.05 21.56
CA VAL A 9 -9.13 3.95 20.98
C VAL A 9 -9.04 3.57 19.49
N PRO A 10 -9.82 2.60 19.01
CA PRO A 10 -9.81 2.23 17.60
C PRO A 10 -10.36 3.37 16.71
N ALA A 11 -9.62 3.71 15.66
CA ALA A 11 -10.02 4.72 14.66
C ALA A 11 -9.86 4.20 13.22
N PRO A 12 -10.46 3.05 12.85
CA PRO A 12 -10.15 2.32 11.62
C PRO A 12 -10.40 3.13 10.35
N VAL A 13 -11.51 3.86 10.27
CA VAL A 13 -11.88 4.61 9.05
C VAL A 13 -10.85 5.70 8.72
N ILE A 14 -10.51 6.55 9.70
CA ILE A 14 -9.57 7.64 9.47
C ILE A 14 -8.12 7.15 9.34
N THR A 15 -7.76 6.07 10.05
CA THR A 15 -6.43 5.43 9.91
C THR A 15 -6.25 4.85 8.50
N HIS A 16 -7.22 4.08 8.00
CA HIS A 16 -7.16 3.57 6.63
C HIS A 16 -7.17 4.69 5.58
N SER A 17 -8.00 5.72 5.78
CA SER A 17 -8.04 6.88 4.89
C SER A 17 -6.68 7.59 4.79
N LEU A 18 -5.98 7.75 5.91
CA LEU A 18 -4.65 8.35 5.96
C LEU A 18 -3.61 7.48 5.24
N ILE A 19 -3.57 6.17 5.52
CA ILE A 19 -2.65 5.23 4.86
C ILE A 19 -2.88 5.24 3.35
N ALA A 20 -4.13 5.13 2.90
CA ALA A 20 -4.48 5.14 1.48
C ALA A 20 -4.02 6.42 0.77
N ARG A 21 -4.14 7.59 1.43
CA ARG A 21 -3.66 8.87 0.88
C ARG A 21 -2.14 8.96 0.78
N ILE A 22 -1.40 8.37 1.72
CA ILE A 22 0.06 8.33 1.67
C ILE A 22 0.50 7.39 0.54
N GLU A 23 -0.10 6.19 0.49
CA GLU A 23 0.15 5.19 -0.55
C GLU A 23 -0.18 5.72 -1.95
N SER A 24 -1.26 6.47 -2.12
CA SER A 24 -1.65 7.01 -3.43
C SER A 24 -0.64 8.00 -4.02
N ARG A 25 0.26 8.56 -3.20
CA ARG A 25 1.33 9.47 -3.64
C ARG A 25 2.64 8.74 -3.94
N ASN A 26 2.67 7.43 -3.71
CA ASN A 26 3.85 6.60 -3.93
C ASN A 26 3.85 6.02 -5.35
N GLU A 27 4.26 6.84 -6.31
CA GLU A 27 4.32 6.46 -7.73
C GLU A 27 5.29 5.31 -8.01
N TYR A 28 6.31 5.11 -7.15
CA TYR A 28 7.35 4.10 -7.32
C TYR A 28 7.44 3.13 -6.13
N SER A 29 6.32 2.55 -5.74
CA SER A 29 6.28 1.59 -4.62
C SER A 29 7.06 0.31 -4.90
N TYR A 30 8.17 0.12 -4.17
CA TYR A 30 8.94 -1.12 -4.20
C TYR A 30 8.08 -2.35 -3.85
N GLY A 31 7.23 -2.23 -2.84
CA GLY A 31 6.35 -3.32 -2.40
C GLY A 31 5.41 -3.80 -3.52
N TYR A 32 4.77 -2.86 -4.24
CA TYR A 32 3.91 -3.23 -5.37
C TYR A 32 4.69 -3.81 -6.55
N ARG A 33 5.90 -3.31 -6.83
CA ARG A 33 6.76 -3.85 -7.89
C ARG A 33 7.22 -5.28 -7.56
N LEU A 34 7.61 -5.54 -6.31
CA LEU A 34 7.96 -6.88 -5.85
C LEU A 34 6.75 -7.83 -5.91
N ALA A 35 5.57 -7.39 -5.45
CA ALA A 35 4.35 -8.18 -5.54
C ALA A 35 3.98 -8.51 -6.99
N SER A 36 4.13 -7.54 -7.91
CA SER A 36 3.95 -7.74 -9.35
C SER A 36 4.92 -8.79 -9.91
N ALA A 37 6.20 -8.72 -9.54
CA ALA A 37 7.21 -9.71 -9.94
C ALA A 37 6.87 -11.12 -9.42
N MET A 38 6.37 -11.25 -8.19
CA MET A 38 5.92 -12.54 -7.66
C MET A 38 4.69 -13.07 -8.40
N ARG A 39 3.70 -12.21 -8.67
CA ARG A 39 2.51 -12.58 -9.46
C ARG A 39 2.87 -13.06 -10.86
N ASN A 40 3.92 -12.50 -11.47
CA ASN A 40 4.48 -12.98 -12.73
C ASN A 40 5.17 -14.33 -12.57
N LYS A 41 6.10 -14.43 -11.62
CA LYS A 41 6.94 -15.62 -11.46
C LYS A 41 6.14 -16.88 -11.10
N PHE A 42 5.13 -16.73 -10.24
CA PHE A 42 4.38 -17.88 -9.70
C PHE A 42 2.99 -18.02 -10.30
N GLY A 43 2.37 -16.93 -10.75
CA GLY A 43 1.02 -16.94 -11.32
C GLY A 43 0.97 -16.71 -12.83
N GLY A 44 2.11 -16.48 -13.50
CA GLY A 44 2.15 -16.20 -14.94
C GLY A 44 1.54 -14.85 -15.35
N HIS A 45 1.21 -13.96 -14.41
CA HIS A 45 0.60 -12.67 -14.72
C HIS A 45 1.55 -11.78 -15.53
N SER A 46 1.07 -11.17 -16.62
CA SER A 46 1.85 -10.20 -17.40
C SER A 46 2.16 -8.95 -16.59
N VAL A 47 3.40 -8.44 -16.67
CA VAL A 47 3.84 -7.22 -15.98
C VAL A 47 4.18 -6.16 -17.01
N LYS A 48 3.62 -4.96 -16.86
CA LYS A 48 4.02 -3.80 -17.65
C LYS A 48 5.38 -3.31 -17.15
N LYS A 49 6.30 -3.03 -18.06
CA LYS A 49 7.55 -2.37 -17.73
C LYS A 49 7.26 -0.87 -17.61
N ASP A 50 7.75 -0.26 -16.53
CA ASP A 50 7.68 1.18 -16.35
C ASP A 50 8.41 1.84 -17.54
N SER A 51 7.76 2.83 -18.18
CA SER A 51 8.34 3.66 -19.25
C SER A 51 9.10 4.85 -18.68
#